data_AF-A0A085TRV0-F1
#
_entry.id   AF-A0A085TRV0-F1
#
_cell.length_a   1.000
_cell.length_b   1.000
_cell.length_c   1.000
_cell.angle_alpha   90.00
_cell.angle_beta   90.00
_cell.angle_gamma   90.00
#
_symmetry.space_group_name_H-M   'P 1'
#
loop_
_entity.id
_entity.type
_entity.pdbx_description
1 polymer ?
#
loop_
_entity_poly.entity_id
_entity_poly.type
_entity_poly.pdbx_seq_one_letter_code
_entity_poly.pdbx_strand_id
1 'polypeptide(L)' 'MLQVIIWLADMADFDAMNAVWDAWVPEGSAPARACGEAKLARPELKVEIARSSLQST' A
#
# COMPACT_ATOMS: atom_id res chain seq x y z
N MET A 1 10.53 9.33 -9.33
CA MET A 1 9.65 9.25 -8.16
C MET A 1 9.05 7.85 -8.10
N LEU A 2 9.19 7.15 -6.97
CA LEU A 2 8.49 5.90 -6.69
C LEU A 2 7.39 6.19 -5.68
N GLN A 3 6.14 5.94 -6.04
CA GLN A 3 5.00 6.07 -5.12
C GLN A 3 4.22 4.77 -5.03
N VAL A 4 3.64 4.53 -3.86
CA VAL A 4 2.79 3.38 -3.54
C VAL A 4 1.49 3.88 -2.93
N ILE A 5 0.37 3.39 -3.47
CA ILE A 5 -0.97 3.65 -2.92
C ILE A 5 -1.52 2.31 -2.45
N ILE A 6 -1.93 2.25 -1.19
CA ILE A 6 -2.54 1.07 -0.57
C ILE A 6 -4.01 1.36 -0.35
N TRP A 7 -4.86 0.50 -0.91
CA TRP A 7 -6.29 0.51 -0.69
C TRP A 7 -6.67 -0.64 0.23
N LEU A 8 -7.29 -0.34 1.36
CA LEU A 8 -7.86 -1.32 2.27
C LEU A 8 -9.36 -1.43 2.02
N ALA A 9 -9.88 -2.65 2.16
CA ALA A 9 -11.33 -2.87 2.11
C ALA A 9 -12.04 -2.36 3.38
N ASP A 10 -11.33 -2.37 4.52
CA ASP A 10 -11.81 -1.90 5.82
C ASP A 10 -10.62 -1.30 6.60
N MET A 11 -10.80 -0.11 7.18
CA MET A 11 -9.77 0.54 8.01
C MET A 11 -9.42 -0.24 9.29
N ALA A 12 -10.23 -1.22 9.72
CA ALA A 12 -9.88 -2.14 10.81
C ALA A 12 -8.61 -2.96 10.52
N ASP A 13 -8.28 -3.19 9.24
CA ASP A 13 -7.06 -3.90 8.83
C ASP A 13 -5.82 -2.99 8.74
N PHE A 14 -5.94 -1.69 9.08
CA PHE A 14 -4.86 -0.70 8.94
C PHE A 14 -3.62 -1.03 9.78
N ASP A 15 -3.80 -1.38 11.05
CA ASP A 15 -2.68 -1.71 11.94
C ASP A 15 -1.96 -2.98 11.49
N ALA A 16 -2.73 -3.99 11.07
CA ALA A 16 -2.19 -5.24 10.56
C ALA A 16 -1.39 -5.02 9.26
N MET A 17 -1.88 -4.15 8.37
CA MET A 17 -1.18 -3.78 7.13
C MET A 17 0.12 -3.04 7.42
N ASN A 18 0.09 -2.06 8.34
CA ASN A 18 1.29 -1.30 8.72
C ASN A 18 2.36 -2.20 9.34
N ALA A 19 2.00 -3.15 10.20
CA ALA A 19 2.95 -4.08 10.79
C ALA A 19 3.71 -4.90 9.73
N VAL A 20 3.00 -5.36 8.69
CA VAL A 20 3.62 -6.09 7.57
C VAL A 20 4.44 -5.15 6.69
N TRP A 21 3.95 -3.94 6.45
CA TRP A 21 4.65 -2.93 5.65
C TRP A 21 5.99 -2.52 6.28
N ASP A 22 5.98 -2.21 7.57
CA ASP A 22 7.17 -1.77 8.31
C ASP A 22 8.22 -2.88 8.42
N ALA A 23 7.79 -4.14 8.50
CA ALA A 23 8.70 -5.29 8.45
C ALA A 23 9.30 -5.54 7.05
N TRP A 24 8.59 -5.13 5.99
CA TRP A 24 8.99 -5.36 4.61
C TRP A 24 9.87 -4.25 4.03
N VAL A 25 9.64 -2.99 4.43
CA VAL A 25 10.37 -1.83 3.91
C VAL A 25 11.69 -1.63 4.66
N PRO A 26 12.85 -1.64 3.98
CA PRO A 26 14.13 -1.31 4.59
C PRO A 26 14.18 0.14 5.08
N GLU A 27 14.81 0.35 6.23
CA GLU A 27 15.03 1.68 6.82
C GLU A 27 15.76 2.61 5.83
N GLY A 28 15.27 3.85 5.69
CA GLY A 28 15.84 4.86 4.77
C GLY A 28 15.48 4.70 3.29
N SER A 29 14.74 3.65 2.91
CA SER A 29 14.31 3.42 1.51
C SER A 29 12.78 3.43 1.32
N ALA A 30 12.05 4.02 2.27
CA ALA A 30 10.60 4.07 2.22
C ALA A 30 10.11 4.93 1.02
N PRO A 31 9.30 4.37 0.10
CA PRO A 31 8.72 5.15 -0.99
C PRO A 31 7.67 6.12 -0.47
N ALA A 32 7.31 7.12 -1.27
CA ALA A 32 6.14 7.94 -0.99
C ALA A 32 4.89 7.03 -0.92
N ARG A 33 4.19 7.05 0.22
CA ARG A 33 3.07 6.14 0.51
C ARG A 33 1.80 6.92 0.82
N ALA A 34 0.69 6.50 0.22
CA ALA A 34 -0.66 6.88 0.63
C ALA A 34 -1.47 5.63 0.99
N CYS A 35 -2.27 5.68 2.05
CA CYS A 35 -3.13 4.60 2.48
C CYS A 35 -4.55 5.13 2.66
N GLY A 36 -5.56 4.41 2.16
CA GLY A 36 -6.96 4.80 2.27
C GLY A 36 -7.89 3.61 2.14
N GLU A 37 -9.15 3.80 2.53
CA GLU A 37 -10.20 2.80 2.34
C GLU A 37 -10.86 2.95 0.97
N ALA A 38 -11.07 1.85 0.25
CA ALA A 38 -11.80 1.84 -1.01
C ALA A 38 -12.49 0.48 -1.25
N LYS A 39 -13.58 0.49 -2.01
CA LYS A 39 -14.21 -0.75 -2.49
C LYS A 39 -13.32 -1.41 -3.54
N LEU A 40 -12.85 -2.61 -3.23
CA LEU A 40 -11.99 -3.41 -4.12
C LEU A 40 -12.81 -4.18 -5.15
N ALA A 41 -12.14 -4.67 -6.20
CA ALA A 41 -12.79 -5.37 -7.32
C ALA A 41 -13.50 -6.68 -6.93
N ARG A 42 -13.10 -7.31 -5.81
CA ARG A 42 -13.74 -8.51 -5.27
C ARG A 42 -13.89 -8.40 -3.75
N PRO A 43 -14.99 -8.91 -3.17
CA PRO A 43 -15.29 -8.78 -1.75
C PRO A 43 -14.34 -9.56 -0.83
N GLU A 44 -13.66 -10.59 -1.34
CA GLU A 44 -12.68 -11.36 -0.56
C GLU A 44 -11.29 -10.71 -0.46
N LEU A 45 -11.03 -9.64 -1.23
CA LEU A 45 -9.78 -8.91 -1.17
C LEU A 45 -9.80 -7.97 0.03
N LYS A 46 -8.73 -7.98 0.82
CA LYS A 46 -8.55 -7.08 1.97
C LYS A 46 -7.68 -5.88 1.68
N VAL A 47 -6.75 -6.02 0.74
CA VAL A 47 -5.77 -5.00 0.39
C VAL A 47 -5.46 -5.03 -1.11
N GLU A 48 -5.30 -3.87 -1.71
CA GLU A 48 -4.78 -3.68 -3.06
C GLU A 48 -3.63 -2.67 -3.03
N ILE A 49 -2.55 -2.96 -3.74
CA ILE A 49 -1.33 -2.12 -3.74
C ILE A 49 -1.03 -1.69 -5.17
N ALA A 50 -1.14 -0.40 -5.43
CA ALA A 50 -0.78 0.23 -6.69
C ALA A 50 0.61 0.88 -6.58
N ARG A 51 1.53 0.48 -7.45
CA ARG A 51 2.88 1.06 -7.55
C ARG A 51 2.98 1.83 -8.86
N SER A 52 3.51 3.05 -8.79
CA SER A 52 3.94 3.75 -10.00
C SER A 52 5.38 4.23 -9.88
N SER A 53 6.13 4.00 -10.95
CA SER A 53 7.52 4.41 -11.13
C SER A 53 7.64 5.17 -12.44
N LEU A 54 8.35 6.30 -12.43
CA LEU A 54 8.81 6.88 -13.70
C LEU A 54 9.90 5.98 -14.29
N GLN A 55 9.65 5.47 -15.50
CA GLN A 55 10.69 4.87 -16.35
C GLN A 55 11.27 5.98 -17.22
N SER A 56 12.56 6.28 -17.04
CA SER A 56 13.31 7.11 -17.96
C SER A 56 13.97 6.18 -18.98
N THR A 57 13.56 6.31 -20.25
CA THR A 57 14.19 5.63 -21.39
C THR A 57 15.56 6.23 -21.70
#